data_AF-A0A932PA51-F1
#
_entry.id   AF-A0A932PA51-F1
#
_cell.length_a   1.000
_cell.length_b   1.000
_cell.length_c   1.000
_cell.angle_alpha   90.00
_cell.angle_beta   90.00
_cell.angle_gamma   90.00
#
_symmetry.space_group_name_H-M   'P 1'
#
loop_
_entity.id
_entity.type
_entity.pdbx_description
1 polymer ?
#
loop_
_entity_poly.entity_id
_entity_poly.type
_entity_poly.pdbx_seq_one_letter_code
_entity_poly.pdbx_strand_id
1 'polypeptide(L)'
;MLNTAYKGIVKGSTVILEAGAALDEGTEVLVTPLTASPGSPQALLAAMTAEPHLKPEDVDELEQLIEEGKRPVSFTSAFRRKQTGGGQ
;
A
#
# COMPACT_ATOMS: atom_id res chain seq x y z
N MET A 1 -9.92 22.30 -16.95
CA MET A 1 -9.15 22.96 -15.87
C MET A 1 -8.64 21.86 -14.95
N LEU A 2 -7.35 21.83 -14.63
CA LEU A 2 -6.79 20.85 -13.70
C LEU A 2 -7.14 21.32 -12.28
N ASN A 3 -8.04 20.61 -11.59
CA ASN A 3 -8.28 20.85 -10.17
C ASN A 3 -7.13 20.23 -9.39
N THR A 4 -6.18 21.05 -8.94
CA THR A 4 -5.14 20.62 -8.01
C THR A 4 -5.80 20.28 -6.68
N ALA A 5 -5.76 19.01 -6.29
CA ALA A 5 -6.25 18.55 -5.00
C ALA A 5 -5.05 18.25 -4.08
N TYR A 6 -5.15 18.70 -2.83
CA TYR A 6 -4.14 18.46 -1.80
C TYR A 6 -4.64 17.39 -0.84
N LYS A 7 -3.77 16.45 -0.47
CA LYS A 7 -4.09 15.38 0.47
C LYS A 7 -3.49 15.68 1.84
N GLY A 8 -4.23 15.36 2.88
CA GLY A 8 -3.81 15.54 4.25
C GLY A 8 -4.66 14.74 5.23
N ILE A 9 -4.30 14.79 6.49
CA ILE A 9 -5.03 14.15 7.60
C ILE A 9 -5.48 15.20 8.61
N VAL A 10 -6.67 15.01 9.18
CA VAL A 10 -7.16 15.84 10.28
C VAL A 10 -6.53 15.35 11.58
N LYS A 11 -5.87 16.24 12.33
CA LYS A 11 -5.35 15.99 13.68
C LYS A 11 -5.93 17.04 14.62
N GLY A 12 -6.96 16.64 15.38
CA GLY A 12 -7.73 17.59 16.19
C GLY A 12 -8.52 18.55 15.28
N SER A 13 -8.26 19.85 15.40
CA SER A 13 -8.87 20.91 14.57
C SER A 13 -7.99 21.37 13.40
N THR A 14 -6.85 20.72 13.17
CA THR A 14 -5.87 21.13 12.15
C THR A 14 -5.76 20.07 11.04
N VAL A 15 -5.70 20.50 9.79
CA VAL A 15 -5.37 19.63 8.65
C VAL A 15 -3.86 19.66 8.42
N ILE A 16 -3.23 18.49 8.44
CA ILE A 16 -1.80 18.31 8.13
C ILE A 16 -1.70 17.76 6.72
N LEU A 17 -1.14 18.54 5.80
CA LEU A 17 -0.96 18.13 4.41
C LEU A 17 0.23 17.17 4.26
N GLU A 18 0.14 16.24 3.31
CA GLU A 18 1.24 15.34 2.96
C GLU A 18 2.43 16.13 2.35
N ALA A 19 3.63 15.58 2.48
CA ALA A 19 4.86 16.26 2.04
C ALA A 19 4.81 16.64 0.55
N GLY A 20 5.17 17.89 0.25
CA GLY A 20 5.18 18.44 -1.11
C GLY A 20 3.97 19.32 -1.45
N ALA A 21 2.95 19.38 -0.59
CA ALA A 21 1.89 20.38 -0.70
C ALA A 21 2.40 21.76 -0.26
N ALA A 22 2.65 22.66 -1.21
CA ALA A 22 2.94 24.07 -0.94
C ALA A 22 1.68 24.90 -1.19
N LEU A 23 1.12 25.45 -0.12
CA LEU A 23 0.08 26.48 -0.16
C LEU A 23 0.66 27.75 0.45
N ASP A 24 0.42 28.88 -0.19
CA ASP A 24 0.87 30.18 0.31
C ASP A 24 0.07 30.56 1.57
N GLU A 25 0.72 31.31 2.45
CA GLU A 25 0.06 31.82 3.66
C GLU A 25 -1.16 32.68 3.30
N GLY A 26 -2.27 32.46 4.01
CA GLY A 26 -3.53 33.17 3.77
C GLY A 26 -4.40 32.59 2.65
N THR A 27 -4.00 31.48 2.02
CA THR A 27 -4.84 30.78 1.03
C THR A 27 -6.12 30.25 1.69
N GLU A 28 -7.28 30.73 1.25
CA GLU A 28 -8.57 30.17 1.63
C GLU A 28 -8.77 28.80 0.96
N VAL A 29 -9.15 27.79 1.76
CA VAL A 29 -9.36 26.43 1.28
C VAL A 29 -10.68 25.87 1.77
N LEU A 30 -11.34 25.10 0.91
CA LEU A 30 -12.49 24.28 1.27
C LEU A 30 -12.01 22.87 1.61
N VAL A 31 -12.27 22.41 2.84
CA VAL A 31 -11.93 21.06 3.27
C VAL A 31 -13.11 20.13 3.02
N THR A 32 -12.93 19.15 2.14
CA THR A 32 -13.91 18.07 1.91
C THR A 32 -13.37 16.77 2.52
N PRO A 33 -14.01 16.23 3.57
CA PRO A 33 -13.62 14.94 4.12
C PRO A 33 -13.70 13.84 3.05
N LEU A 34 -12.59 13.13 2.86
CA LEU A 34 -12.58 11.96 1.99
C LEU A 34 -12.99 10.74 2.83
N THR A 35 -14.10 10.11 2.45
CA THR A 35 -14.45 8.79 2.99
C THR A 35 -13.47 7.78 2.39
N ALA A 36 -12.39 7.49 3.11
CA ALA A 36 -11.57 6.34 2.80
C ALA A 36 -12.43 5.09 3.03
N SER A 37 -12.82 4.42 1.95
CA SER A 37 -13.45 3.11 2.06
C SER A 37 -12.38 2.17 2.64
N PRO A 38 -12.59 1.58 3.83
CA PRO A 38 -11.69 0.53 4.30
C PRO A 38 -11.59 -0.51 3.20
N GLY A 39 -10.36 -0.86 2.79
CA GLY A 39 -10.17 -1.90 1.80
C GLY A 39 -10.91 -3.15 2.25
N SER A 40 -11.75 -3.72 1.38
CA SER A 40 -12.46 -4.95 1.71
C SER A 40 -11.55 -6.15 1.47
N PRO A 41 -11.69 -7.25 2.22
CA PRO A 41 -11.04 -8.52 1.87
C PRO A 41 -11.32 -8.92 0.41
N GLN A 42 -12.51 -8.58 -0.11
CA GLN A 42 -12.89 -8.79 -1.50
C GLN A 42 -12.06 -7.95 -2.48
N ALA A 43 -11.67 -6.73 -2.12
CA ALA A 43 -10.78 -5.91 -2.96
C ALA A 43 -9.37 -6.52 -3.05
N LEU A 44 -8.87 -7.11 -1.97
CA LEU A 44 -7.61 -7.86 -1.99
C LEU A 44 -7.70 -9.09 -2.89
N LEU A 45 -8.77 -9.88 -2.75
CA LEU A 45 -9.01 -11.04 -3.62
C LEU A 45 -9.12 -10.63 -5.08
N ALA A 46 -9.87 -9.57 -5.37
CA ALA A 46 -10.01 -9.04 -6.74
C ALA A 46 -8.65 -8.63 -7.33
N ALA A 47 -7.79 -7.98 -6.54
CA ALA A 47 -6.44 -7.64 -6.95
C ALA A 47 -5.55 -8.87 -7.18
N MET A 48 -5.65 -9.90 -6.34
CA MET A 48 -4.92 -11.16 -6.52
C MET A 48 -5.36 -11.92 -7.78
N THR A 49 -6.63 -11.76 -8.19
CA THR A 49 -7.17 -12.37 -9.41
C THR A 49 -7.09 -11.46 -10.63
N ALA A 50 -6.52 -10.26 -10.52
CA ALA A 50 -6.41 -9.34 -11.65
C ALA A 50 -5.31 -9.81 -12.62
N GLU A 51 -5.55 -9.62 -13.92
CA GLU A 51 -4.55 -9.86 -14.96
C GLU A 51 -3.42 -8.81 -14.92
N PRO A 52 -2.21 -9.15 -15.42
CA PRO A 52 -1.86 -10.42 -16.05
C PRO A 52 -1.52 -11.50 -15.01
N HIS A 53 -2.14 -12.67 -15.15
CA HIS A 53 -1.69 -13.85 -14.43
C HIS A 53 -0.34 -14.32 -15.01
N LEU A 54 0.49 -14.90 -14.15
CA LEU A 54 1.65 -15.64 -14.61
C LEU A 54 1.19 -16.77 -15.52
N LYS A 55 1.90 -16.97 -16.61
CA LYS A 55 1.69 -18.13 -17.47
C LYS A 55 2.36 -19.35 -16.82
N PRO A 56 1.91 -20.58 -17.14
CA PRO A 56 2.55 -21.79 -16.61
C PRO A 56 4.07 -21.81 -16.81
N GLU A 57 4.56 -21.35 -17.97
CA GLU A 57 5.99 -21.28 -18.27
C GLU A 57 6.80 -20.37 -17.33
N ASP A 58 6.18 -19.32 -16.77
CA ASP A 58 6.83 -18.43 -15.81
C ASP A 58 7.07 -19.15 -14.47
N VAL A 59 6.21 -20.12 -14.13
CA VAL A 59 6.34 -20.96 -12.93
C VAL A 59 7.43 -21.99 -13.14
N ASP A 60 7.44 -22.66 -14.30
CA ASP A 60 8.47 -23.65 -14.64
C ASP A 60 9.88 -23.03 -14.63
N GLU A 61 10.04 -21.82 -15.18
CA GLU A 61 11.30 -21.09 -15.14
C GLU A 61 11.73 -20.77 -13.68
N LEU A 62 10.79 -20.34 -12.85
CA LEU A 62 11.07 -20.05 -11.44
C LEU A 62 11.54 -21.30 -10.69
N GLU A 63 10.88 -22.44 -10.89
CA GLU A 63 11.25 -23.71 -10.26
C GLU A 63 12.65 -24.15 -10.70
N GLN A 64 12.95 -24.07 -11.99
CA GLN A 64 14.28 -24.38 -12.51
C GLN A 64 15.36 -23.49 -11.87
N LEU A 65 15.12 -22.19 -11.74
CA LEU A 65 16.07 -21.25 -11.12
C LEU A 65 16.29 -21.54 -9.62
N ILE A 66 15.28 -22.06 -8.92
CA ILE A 66 15.40 -22.51 -7.53
C ILE A 66 16.30 -23.76 -7.47
N GLU A 67 16.04 -24.76 -8.32
CA GLU A 67 16.81 -26.00 -8.38
C GLU A 67 18.29 -25.76 -8.73
N GLU A 68 18.56 -24.85 -9.66
CA GLU A 68 19.92 -24.45 -10.06
C GLU A 68 20.63 -23.59 -9.00
N GLY A 69 19.98 -23.29 -7.87
CA GLY A 69 20.53 -22.45 -6.80
C GLY A 69 20.72 -20.98 -7.19
N LYS A 70 20.20 -20.56 -8.35
CA LYS A 70 20.26 -19.17 -8.85
C LYS A 70 19.27 -18.27 -8.13
N ARG A 71 18.20 -18.84 -7.57
CA ARG A 71 17.16 -18.12 -6.82
C ARG A 71 16.74 -18.90 -5.57
N PRO A 72 17.59 -19.00 -4.54
CA PRO A 72 17.31 -19.80 -3.36
C PRO A 72 16.07 -19.28 -2.61
N VAL A 73 15.28 -20.20 -2.04
CA VAL A 73 14.08 -19.88 -1.27
C VAL A 73 14.47 -19.08 -0.02
N SER A 74 13.88 -17.89 0.15
CA SER A 74 14.02 -17.10 1.38
C SER A 74 12.76 -17.22 2.25
N PHE A 75 12.96 -17.57 3.53
CA PHE A 75 11.88 -17.66 4.52
C PHE A 75 11.71 -16.39 5.36
N THR A 76 12.32 -15.27 4.95
CA THR A 76 12.07 -13.97 5.58
C THR A 76 10.67 -13.48 5.22
N SER A 77 9.68 -13.75 6.06
CA SER A 77 8.32 -13.25 5.85
C SER A 77 8.19 -11.80 6.31
N ALA A 78 7.64 -10.93 5.45
CA ALA A 78 7.25 -9.56 5.80
C ALA A 78 6.11 -9.49 6.84
N PHE A 79 5.47 -10.63 7.13
CA PHE A 79 4.33 -10.75 8.02
C PHE A 79 4.67 -11.39 9.38
N ARG A 80 5.95 -11.60 9.71
CA ARG A 80 6.34 -11.99 11.08
C ARG A 80 5.99 -10.86 12.04
N ARG A 81 4.81 -10.95 12.67
CA ARG A 81 4.41 -10.09 13.78
C ARG A 81 5.41 -10.30 14.91
N LYS A 82 6.16 -9.25 15.28
CA LYS A 82 6.93 -9.20 16.53
C LYS A 82 5.94 -9.45 17.66
N GLN A 83 5.93 -10.66 18.23
CA GLN A 83 5.21 -10.93 19.47
C GLN A 83 5.89 -10.10 20.55
N THR A 84 5.37 -8.92 20.82
CA THR A 84 5.62 -8.23 22.08
C THR A 84 4.89 -9.01 23.15
N GLY A 85 5.63 -9.80 23.93
CA GLY A 85 5.13 -10.46 25.11
C GLY A 85 4.54 -9.43 26.07
N GLY A 86 3.23 -9.54 26.31
CA GLY A 86 2.57 -8.90 27.43
C GLY A 86 2.46 -9.92 28.55
N GLY A 87 3.49 -9.99 29.39
CA GLY A 87 3.35 -10.56 30.72
C GLY A 87 2.80 -9.48 31.64
N GLN A 88 1.65 -9.77 32.24
CA GLN A 88 1.26 -9.39 33.59
C GLN A 88 0.11 -10.31 34.01
#